data_AF-A0A949U703-F1
#
_entry.id   AF-A0A949U703-F1
#
_cell.length_a   1.000
_cell.length_b   1.000
_cell.length_c   1.000
_cell.angle_alpha   90.00
_cell.angle_beta   90.00
_cell.angle_gamma   90.00
#
_symmetry.space_group_name_H-M   'P 1'
#
loop_
_entity.id
_entity.type
_entity.pdbx_description
1 polymer ?
#
loop_
_entity_poly.entity_id
_entity_poly.type
_entity_poly.pdbx_seq_one_letter_code
_entity_poly.pdbx_strand_id
1 'polypeptide(L)'
;MSIIVVTLGLLAGCAPLARADAALLLEEPYGHFGAFTATGHAAVYLTNICADSPTQLRRCRNEEAGVVISRYNKIAGRDWLAIPLIPYLYAVEESDEIPLFANPKLVSFLRNQYRRKHLESMVADDPAGEPAEGNWTQLVGA
;
A
#
# COMPACT_ATOMS: atom_id res chain seq x y z
N MET A 1 39.97 25.04 -7.78
CA MET A 1 39.42 24.53 -9.06
C MET A 1 39.36 23.00 -9.10
N SER A 2 40.38 22.26 -8.64
CA SER A 2 40.40 20.78 -8.72
C SER A 2 39.36 20.05 -7.87
N ILE A 3 39.08 20.49 -6.63
CA ILE A 3 38.15 19.76 -5.75
C ILE A 3 36.72 19.77 -6.33
N ILE A 4 36.24 20.93 -6.80
CA ILE A 4 34.89 21.08 -7.37
C ILE A 4 34.70 20.18 -8.60
N VAL A 5 35.71 20.12 -9.48
CA VAL A 5 35.66 19.28 -10.69
C VAL A 5 35.64 17.79 -10.33
N VAL A 6 36.43 17.37 -9.33
CA VAL A 6 36.44 15.99 -8.83
C VAL A 6 35.11 15.63 -8.18
N THR A 7 34.53 16.51 -7.37
CA THR A 7 33.21 16.28 -6.74
C THR A 7 32.10 16.21 -7.77
N LEU A 8 32.09 17.09 -8.78
CA LEU A 8 31.12 17.02 -9.88
C LEU A 8 31.27 15.72 -10.70
N GLY A 9 32.51 15.31 -10.98
CA GLY A 9 32.79 14.07 -11.70
C GLY A 9 32.30 12.82 -10.96
N LEU A 10 32.50 12.76 -9.64
CA LEU A 10 32.01 11.68 -8.79
C LEU A 10 30.47 11.64 -8.74
N LEU A 11 29.81 12.80 -8.57
CA LEU A 11 28.35 12.88 -8.55
C LEU A 11 27.73 12.47 -9.89
N ALA A 12 28.31 12.90 -11.01
CA ALA A 12 27.85 12.52 -12.35
C ALA A 12 28.05 11.02 -12.64
N GLY A 13 29.14 10.43 -12.14
CA GLY A 13 29.40 8.99 -12.26
C GLY A 13 28.45 8.10 -11.44
N CYS A 14 27.93 8.61 -10.31
CA CYS A 14 26.98 7.88 -9.47
C CYS A 14 25.50 8.05 -9.87
N ALA A 15 25.16 9.11 -10.61
CA ALA A 15 23.79 9.35 -11.09
C ALA A 15 23.13 8.16 -11.82
N PRO A 16 23.79 7.40 -12.72
CA PRO A 16 23.17 6.25 -13.38
C PRO A 16 22.92 5.04 -12.46
N LEU A 17 23.48 5.04 -11.24
CA LEU A 17 23.20 4.01 -10.23
C LEU A 17 21.92 4.32 -9.42
N ALA A 18 21.38 5.55 -9.53
CA ALA A 18 20.11 5.89 -8.92
C ALA A 18 18.96 5.35 -9.80
N ARG A 19 18.27 4.31 -9.32
CA ARG A 19 17.01 3.82 -9.89
C ARG A 19 15.84 4.22 -9.01
N ALA A 20 14.80 4.76 -9.64
CA ALA A 20 13.52 5.02 -9.02
C ALA A 20 12.45 4.57 -10.02
N ASP A 21 11.63 3.62 -9.61
CA ASP A 21 10.53 3.11 -10.41
C ASP A 21 9.22 3.32 -9.63
N ALA A 22 8.20 3.75 -10.36
CA ALA A 22 6.86 3.94 -9.83
C ALA A 22 5.83 3.47 -10.86
N ALA A 23 4.72 2.93 -10.38
CA ALA A 23 3.56 2.63 -11.21
C ALA A 23 2.30 3.26 -10.62
N LEU A 24 1.38 3.66 -11.49
CA LEU A 24 0.04 4.08 -11.10
C LEU A 24 -0.89 2.87 -11.21
N LEU A 25 -1.52 2.49 -10.11
CA LEU A 25 -2.59 1.49 -10.08
C LEU A 25 -3.91 2.21 -10.36
N LEU A 26 -4.62 1.78 -11.39
CA LEU A 26 -5.94 2.28 -11.76
C LEU A 26 -6.98 1.23 -11.36
N GLU A 27 -7.77 1.54 -10.35
CA GLU A 27 -8.70 0.60 -9.72
C GLU A 27 -10.14 0.93 -10.09
N GLU A 28 -10.96 -0.12 -10.10
CA GLU A 28 -12.38 0.02 -10.42
C GLU A 28 -13.14 0.86 -9.38
N PRO A 29 -14.29 1.43 -9.75
CA PRO A 29 -15.16 2.06 -8.78
C PRO A 29 -15.60 1.06 -7.71
N TYR A 30 -15.31 1.36 -6.44
CA TYR A 30 -15.58 0.45 -5.33
C TYR A 30 -16.83 0.86 -4.54
N GLY A 31 -17.60 -0.14 -4.09
CA GLY A 31 -18.78 0.06 -3.25
C GLY A 31 -19.96 0.72 -3.95
N HIS A 32 -20.99 1.05 -3.17
CA HIS A 32 -22.25 1.58 -3.70
C HIS A 32 -22.07 2.90 -4.45
N PHE A 33 -21.20 3.80 -3.97
CA PHE A 33 -20.96 5.09 -4.60
C PHE A 33 -20.24 4.97 -5.95
N GLY A 34 -19.33 3.98 -6.07
CA GLY A 34 -18.66 3.65 -7.33
C GLY A 34 -19.64 3.22 -8.42
N ALA A 35 -20.73 2.52 -8.04
CA ALA A 35 -21.77 2.07 -8.97
C ALA A 35 -22.54 3.23 -9.63
N PHE A 36 -22.63 4.41 -8.99
CA PHE A 36 -23.37 5.56 -9.53
C PHE A 36 -22.48 6.62 -10.17
N THR A 37 -21.24 6.77 -9.71
CA THR A 37 -20.40 7.93 -10.06
C THR A 37 -19.23 7.59 -10.97
N ALA A 38 -19.01 6.30 -11.28
CA ALA A 38 -17.85 5.80 -12.03
C ALA A 38 -16.50 6.34 -11.51
N THR A 39 -16.45 6.78 -10.23
CA THR A 39 -15.24 7.33 -9.63
C THR A 39 -14.37 6.16 -9.18
N GLY A 40 -13.35 5.85 -9.97
CA GLY A 40 -12.32 4.87 -9.65
C GLY A 40 -11.38 5.35 -8.54
N HIS A 41 -10.51 4.45 -8.09
CA HIS A 41 -9.45 4.76 -7.14
C HIS A 41 -8.09 4.69 -7.85
N ALA A 42 -7.13 5.46 -7.36
CA ALA A 42 -5.78 5.41 -7.89
C ALA A 42 -4.78 5.41 -6.75
N ALA A 43 -3.80 4.51 -6.86
CA ALA A 43 -2.73 4.36 -5.90
C ALA A 43 -1.38 4.36 -6.60
N VAL A 44 -0.32 4.69 -5.87
CA VAL A 44 1.05 4.75 -6.39
C VAL A 44 1.84 3.59 -5.80
N TYR A 45 2.35 2.72 -6.66
CA TYR A 45 3.27 1.64 -6.30
C TYR A 45 4.72 2.11 -6.46
N LEU A 46 5.57 1.81 -5.48
CA LEU A 46 7.01 2.09 -5.48
C LEU A 46 7.81 0.81 -5.21
N THR A 47 8.75 0.46 -6.09
CA THR A 47 9.49 -0.82 -6.03
C THR A 47 10.62 -0.84 -5.00
N ASN A 48 11.25 0.32 -4.75
CA ASN A 48 12.43 0.44 -3.88
C ASN A 48 12.14 1.12 -2.52
N ILE A 49 10.87 1.44 -2.27
CA ILE A 49 10.38 2.02 -1.02
C ILE A 49 9.41 1.03 -0.41
N CYS A 50 9.57 0.77 0.89
CA CYS A 50 8.81 -0.21 1.65
C CYS A 50 8.17 0.47 2.87
N ALA A 51 7.05 -0.07 3.34
CA ALA A 51 6.45 0.36 4.59
C ALA A 51 7.28 -0.16 5.78
N ASP A 52 7.65 0.75 6.67
CA ASP A 52 8.11 0.40 8.02
C ASP A 52 6.91 0.30 8.98
N SER A 53 5.90 1.15 8.75
CA SER A 53 4.56 1.07 9.30
C SER A 53 3.57 1.65 8.27
N PRO A 54 2.24 1.58 8.49
CA PRO A 54 1.29 2.17 7.56
C PRO A 54 1.43 3.68 7.36
N THR A 55 2.21 4.36 8.21
CA THR A 55 2.45 5.81 8.15
C THR A 55 3.93 6.18 8.00
N GLN A 56 4.82 5.20 7.85
CA GLN A 56 6.26 5.41 7.75
C GLN A 56 6.87 4.59 6.63
N LEU A 57 7.66 5.26 5.80
CA LEU A 57 8.35 4.65 4.67
C LEU A 57 9.84 4.51 4.97
N ARG A 58 10.46 3.50 4.37
CA ARG A 58 11.90 3.27 4.37
C ARG A 58 12.34 2.72 3.03
N ARG A 59 13.65 2.65 2.79
CA ARG A 59 14.16 1.86 1.66
C ARG A 59 13.86 0.39 1.89
N CYS A 60 13.54 -0.30 0.80
CA CYS A 60 13.39 -1.74 0.82
C CYS A 60 14.73 -2.43 1.15
N ARG A 61 14.62 -3.54 1.85
CA ARG A 61 15.64 -4.57 1.98
C ARG A 61 15.60 -5.47 0.74
N ASN A 62 16.57 -6.36 0.63
CA ASN A 62 16.56 -7.37 -0.42
C ASN A 62 15.26 -8.16 -0.36
N GLU A 63 14.70 -8.49 -1.53
CA GLU A 63 13.52 -9.35 -1.71
C GLU A 63 12.17 -8.74 -1.29
N GLU A 64 12.14 -7.52 -0.73
CA GLU A 64 10.87 -6.85 -0.45
C GLU A 64 10.22 -6.30 -1.73
N ALA A 65 8.93 -6.53 -1.89
CA ALA A 65 8.17 -6.22 -3.11
C ALA A 65 7.71 -4.75 -3.22
N GLY A 66 8.22 -3.85 -2.37
CA GLY A 66 7.82 -2.45 -2.39
C GLY A 66 6.50 -2.14 -1.65
N VAL A 67 5.95 -0.97 -1.93
CA VAL A 67 4.79 -0.41 -1.20
C VAL A 67 3.79 0.25 -2.13
N VAL A 68 2.52 0.16 -1.77
CA VAL A 68 1.44 0.93 -2.38
C VAL A 68 1.05 2.06 -1.44
N ILE A 69 1.09 3.29 -1.96
CA ILE A 69 0.60 4.48 -1.29
C ILE A 69 -0.74 4.82 -1.90
N SER A 70 -1.79 4.76 -1.08
CA SER A 70 -3.13 5.12 -1.50
C SER A 70 -3.73 6.18 -0.58
N ARG A 71 -4.61 7.00 -1.14
CA ARG A 71 -5.36 8.02 -0.42
C ARG A 71 -6.76 7.53 -0.16
N TYR A 72 -7.09 7.34 1.11
CA TYR A 72 -8.44 7.01 1.54
C TYR A 72 -8.90 8.00 2.59
N ASN A 73 -10.14 8.47 2.41
CA ASN A 73 -10.68 9.57 3.21
C ASN A 73 -10.69 9.21 4.71
N LYS A 74 -9.88 9.94 5.49
CA LYS A 74 -9.90 10.03 6.96
C LYS A 74 -9.70 8.72 7.73
N ILE A 75 -8.98 7.75 7.19
CA ILE A 75 -8.60 6.58 8.00
C ILE A 75 -7.62 7.04 9.07
N ALA A 76 -8.03 6.93 10.34
CA ALA A 76 -7.29 7.46 11.49
C ALA A 76 -6.84 8.93 11.36
N GLY A 77 -7.61 9.76 10.64
CA GLY A 77 -7.26 11.17 10.39
C GLY A 77 -6.05 11.38 9.48
N ARG A 78 -5.67 10.37 8.68
CA ARG A 78 -4.57 10.44 7.71
C ARG A 78 -5.10 10.61 6.29
N ASP A 79 -4.33 11.32 5.46
CA ASP A 79 -4.63 11.52 4.03
C ASP A 79 -4.14 10.37 3.15
N TRP A 80 -3.10 9.68 3.59
CA TRP A 80 -2.49 8.56 2.89
C TRP A 80 -2.03 7.49 3.88
N LEU A 81 -1.99 6.25 3.40
CA LEU A 81 -1.42 5.12 4.10
C LEU A 81 -0.56 4.30 3.13
N ALA A 82 0.42 3.60 3.70
CA ALA A 82 1.40 2.80 2.99
C ALA A 82 1.20 1.32 3.31
N ILE A 83 0.79 0.52 2.34
CA ILE A 83 0.53 -0.91 2.53
C ILE A 83 1.52 -1.69 1.65
N PRO A 84 2.21 -2.72 2.18
CA PRO A 84 3.07 -3.57 1.35
C PRO A 84 2.28 -4.16 0.17
N LEU A 85 2.96 -4.37 -0.96
CA LEU A 85 2.30 -4.73 -2.23
C LEU A 85 1.39 -5.98 -2.12
N ILE A 86 1.88 -7.04 -1.48
CA ILE A 86 1.14 -8.31 -1.37
C ILE A 86 -0.16 -8.15 -0.55
N PRO A 87 -0.12 -7.58 0.67
CA PRO A 87 -1.35 -7.24 1.40
C PRO A 87 -2.29 -6.29 0.65
N TYR A 88 -1.74 -5.30 -0.06
CA TYR A 88 -2.57 -4.36 -0.83
C TYR A 88 -3.40 -5.09 -1.88
N LEU A 89 -2.82 -6.05 -2.61
CA LEU A 89 -3.49 -6.76 -3.69
C LEU A 89 -4.32 -7.97 -3.22
N TYR A 90 -3.87 -8.67 -2.16
CA TYR A 90 -4.42 -9.99 -1.83
C TYR A 90 -4.84 -10.18 -0.37
N ALA A 91 -4.65 -9.17 0.49
CA ALA A 91 -4.96 -9.22 1.91
C ALA A 91 -4.23 -10.33 2.71
N VAL A 92 -3.17 -10.91 2.15
CA VAL A 92 -2.28 -11.88 2.78
C VAL A 92 -0.88 -11.27 2.96
N GLU A 93 -0.03 -11.89 3.78
CA GLU A 93 1.30 -11.35 4.05
C GLU A 93 2.30 -11.81 3.00
N GLU A 94 2.23 -13.08 2.63
CA GLU A 94 3.18 -13.71 1.73
C GLU A 94 2.53 -14.16 0.42
N SER A 95 3.32 -14.20 -0.65
CA SER A 95 2.81 -14.52 -1.99
C SER A 95 2.31 -15.96 -2.14
N ASP A 96 2.79 -16.88 -1.32
CA ASP A 96 2.38 -18.28 -1.31
C ASP A 96 1.06 -18.52 -0.56
N GLU A 97 0.58 -17.51 0.19
CA GLU A 97 -0.73 -17.52 0.86
C GLU A 97 -1.86 -17.06 -0.07
N ILE A 98 -1.55 -16.58 -1.29
CA ILE A 98 -2.55 -16.08 -2.24
C ILE A 98 -3.50 -17.21 -2.66
N PRO A 99 -4.82 -17.09 -2.40
CA PRO A 99 -5.75 -18.15 -2.74
C PRO A 99 -5.95 -18.26 -4.25
N LEU A 100 -6.04 -19.50 -4.76
CA LEU A 100 -6.36 -19.75 -6.17
C LEU A 100 -7.72 -19.20 -6.59
N PHE A 101 -8.68 -19.20 -5.66
CA PHE A 101 -10.03 -18.66 -5.87
C PHE A 101 -10.47 -17.91 -4.62
N ALA A 102 -11.08 -16.75 -4.82
CA ALA A 102 -11.66 -15.97 -3.75
C ALA A 102 -13.15 -15.73 -4.01
N ASN A 103 -13.95 -15.88 -2.96
CA ASN A 103 -15.34 -15.43 -2.94
C ASN A 103 -15.45 -14.24 -1.96
N PRO A 104 -16.57 -13.48 -1.99
CA PRO A 104 -16.70 -12.30 -1.14
C PRO A 104 -16.51 -12.57 0.36
N LYS A 105 -16.91 -13.75 0.84
CA LYS A 105 -16.73 -14.16 2.25
C LYS A 105 -15.25 -14.35 2.60
N LEU A 106 -14.49 -15.00 1.72
CA LEU A 106 -13.05 -15.20 1.91
C LEU A 106 -12.30 -13.86 1.85
N VAL A 107 -12.63 -12.98 0.89
CA VAL A 107 -12.03 -11.64 0.78
C VAL A 107 -12.25 -10.84 2.07
N SER A 108 -13.49 -10.80 2.57
CA SER A 108 -13.81 -10.10 3.82
C SER A 108 -13.04 -10.67 5.01
N PHE A 109 -12.94 -12.00 5.10
CA PHE A 109 -12.18 -12.69 6.13
C PHE A 109 -10.69 -12.31 6.11
N LEU A 110 -10.02 -12.41 4.95
CA LEU A 110 -8.59 -12.11 4.81
C LEU A 110 -8.30 -10.63 5.14
N ARG A 111 -9.13 -9.72 4.62
CA ARG A 111 -9.02 -8.28 4.94
C ARG A 111 -9.14 -8.02 6.44
N ASN A 112 -10.11 -8.62 7.11
CA ASN A 112 -10.29 -8.43 8.55
C ASN A 112 -9.12 -9.04 9.34
N GLN A 113 -8.64 -10.22 8.95
CA GLN A 113 -7.48 -10.86 9.59
C GLN A 113 -6.24 -9.96 9.51
N TYR A 114 -5.92 -9.44 8.31
CA TYR A 114 -4.80 -8.53 8.13
C TYR A 114 -4.98 -7.23 8.94
N ARG A 115 -6.18 -6.64 8.91
CA ARG A 115 -6.49 -5.44 9.70
C ARG A 115 -6.27 -5.66 11.19
N ARG A 116 -6.78 -6.74 11.78
CA ARG A 116 -6.58 -7.06 13.20
C ARG A 116 -5.10 -7.10 13.57
N LYS A 117 -4.28 -7.71 12.71
CA LYS A 117 -2.85 -7.88 12.99
C LYS A 117 -2.04 -6.61 12.82
N HIS A 118 -2.36 -5.77 11.83
CA HIS A 118 -1.47 -4.67 11.39
C HIS A 118 -2.09 -3.28 11.46
N LEU A 119 -3.41 -3.18 11.42
CA LEU A 119 -4.15 -1.92 11.27
C LEU A 119 -5.14 -1.65 12.41
N GLU A 120 -5.24 -2.50 13.43
CA GLU A 120 -6.23 -2.37 14.51
C GLU A 120 -6.13 -1.03 15.24
N SER A 121 -4.91 -0.51 15.39
CA SER A 121 -4.68 0.82 15.99
C SER A 121 -5.25 1.98 15.17
N MET A 122 -5.52 1.77 13.87
CA MET A 122 -6.05 2.78 12.94
C MET A 122 -7.52 2.52 12.58
N VAL A 123 -7.90 1.25 12.56
CA VAL A 123 -9.23 0.75 12.23
C VAL A 123 -9.62 -0.22 13.35
N ALA A 124 -10.13 0.31 14.44
CA ALA A 124 -10.54 -0.47 15.59
C ALA A 124 -11.78 -1.34 15.28
N ASP A 125 -12.01 -2.33 16.13
CA ASP A 125 -13.30 -3.00 16.16
C ASP A 125 -14.42 -2.05 16.60
N ASP A 126 -15.62 -2.31 16.13
CA ASP A 126 -16.84 -1.75 16.66
C ASP A 126 -17.20 -2.38 18.04
N PRO A 127 -18.23 -1.88 18.74
CA PRO A 127 -18.63 -2.45 20.03
C PRO A 127 -19.07 -3.93 20.00
N ALA A 128 -19.38 -4.49 18.83
CA ALA A 128 -19.71 -5.89 18.65
C ALA A 128 -18.47 -6.78 18.40
N GLY A 129 -17.28 -6.17 18.28
CA GLY A 129 -16.05 -6.89 17.96
C GLY A 129 -15.88 -7.16 16.47
N GLU A 130 -16.65 -6.48 15.61
CA GLU A 130 -16.57 -6.57 14.16
C GLU A 130 -15.73 -5.42 13.60
N PRO A 131 -15.11 -5.55 12.41
CA PRO A 131 -14.39 -4.43 11.83
C PRO A 131 -15.34 -3.25 11.58
N ALA A 132 -14.92 -2.06 11.99
CA ALA A 132 -15.70 -0.84 11.74
C ALA A 132 -16.05 -0.71 10.26
N GLU A 133 -17.30 -0.35 9.94
CA GLU A 133 -17.68 -0.05 8.56
C GLU A 133 -16.84 1.12 8.02
N GLY A 134 -16.50 1.07 6.73
CA GLY A 134 -15.85 2.20 6.07
C GLY A 134 -14.93 1.81 4.93
N ASN A 135 -14.22 2.82 4.43
CA ASN A 135 -13.38 2.71 3.22
C ASN A 135 -12.06 1.97 3.46
N TRP A 136 -11.78 1.52 4.69
CA TRP A 136 -10.52 0.84 5.00
C TRP A 136 -10.34 -0.47 4.22
N THR A 137 -11.43 -1.12 3.79
CA THR A 137 -11.35 -2.34 2.99
C THR A 137 -10.67 -2.14 1.64
N GLN A 138 -10.53 -0.89 1.19
CA GLN A 138 -9.83 -0.53 -0.04
C GLN A 138 -8.30 -0.41 0.16
N LEU A 139 -7.81 -0.42 1.41
CA LEU A 139 -6.37 -0.43 1.70
C LEU A 139 -5.74 -1.81 1.50
N VAL A 140 -6.53 -2.87 1.52
CA VAL A 140 -6.06 -4.24 1.68
C VAL A 140 -6.91 -5.17 0.82
N GLY A 141 -6.28 -5.99 -0.01
CA GLY A 141 -6.95 -6.88 -0.95
C GLY A 141 -7.82 -6.16 -1.97
N ALA A 142 -7.32 -5.08 -2.57
CA ALA A 142 -8.02 -4.22 -3.54
C ALA A 142 -8.55 -5.00 -4.77
#